data_AF-A0A3N1H8Z0-F1
#
_entry.id   AF-A0A3N1H8Z0-F1
#
_cell.length_a   1.000
_cell.length_b   1.000
_cell.length_c   1.000
_cell.angle_alpha   90.00
_cell.angle_beta   90.00
_cell.angle_gamma   90.00
#
_symmetry.space_group_name_H-M   'P 1'
#
loop_
_entity.id
_entity.type
_entity.pdbx_description
1 polymer ?
#
loop_
_entity_poly.entity_id
_entity_poly.type
_entity_poly.pdbx_seq_one_letter_code
_entity_poly.pdbx_strand_id
1 'polypeptide(L)'
;MTTYVEREYTNSELSERDRAVVELVGRFRQLTTKQVRALNFANLASPTPADRTLKRLVERKYLARLERLLGGHRGGSAQYVYQLGRAGWKLLYRPGAYWAPRAVNLHALAVADCFVALKEAEQRAELEVISFITEPDCHQIVSQVRLTPDAYVELTAHGQKLTSWLEVDRGTEHLGVIQEKCERYWQAFRSGQWDGVFPYVLFIVPDERRKRAVHQVFQAGPAEAAELFSVCSVSEFPKFN
;
A
#
# COMPACT_ATOMS: atom_id res chain seq x y z
N MET A 1 37.97 -42.41 14.24
CA MET A 1 37.90 -40.93 14.21
C MET A 1 37.42 -40.55 12.83
N THR A 2 36.09 -40.51 12.65
CA THR A 2 35.45 -40.25 11.35
C THR A 2 35.08 -38.79 11.31
N THR A 3 35.83 -38.01 10.54
CA THR A 3 35.65 -36.57 10.38
C THR A 3 34.34 -36.33 9.61
N TYR A 4 33.37 -35.73 10.30
CA TYR A 4 32.17 -35.19 9.66
C TYR A 4 32.60 -34.04 8.75
N VAL A 5 32.43 -34.22 7.45
CA VAL A 5 32.42 -33.11 6.50
C VAL A 5 31.07 -32.42 6.68
N GLU A 6 31.06 -31.29 7.39
CA GLU A 6 29.96 -30.34 7.34
C GLU A 6 29.74 -29.97 5.87
N ARG A 7 28.62 -30.42 5.30
CA ARG A 7 28.12 -29.88 4.05
C ARG A 7 27.79 -28.41 4.32
N GLU A 8 28.58 -27.51 3.75
CA GLU A 8 28.18 -26.14 3.51
C GLU A 8 26.79 -26.16 2.85
N TYR A 9 25.77 -25.76 3.60
CA TYR A 9 24.46 -25.47 3.02
C TYR A 9 24.66 -24.26 2.12
N THR A 10 24.78 -24.50 0.83
CA THR A 10 24.79 -23.47 -0.19
C THR A 10 23.59 -22.55 0.04
N ASN A 11 23.89 -21.30 0.39
CA ASN A 11 22.94 -20.21 0.46
C ASN A 11 22.36 -20.03 -0.95
N SER A 12 21.29 -20.76 -1.28
CA SER A 12 20.63 -20.57 -2.57
C SER A 12 20.04 -19.16 -2.54
N GLU A 13 20.68 -18.22 -3.22
CA GLU A 13 20.19 -16.87 -3.36
C GLU A 13 18.72 -16.89 -3.82
N LEU A 14 17.90 -15.99 -3.26
CA LEU A 14 16.53 -15.84 -3.71
C LEU A 14 16.56 -15.47 -5.19
N SER A 15 15.69 -16.09 -6.00
CA SER A 15 15.46 -15.59 -7.36
C SER A 15 14.97 -14.14 -7.31
N GLU A 16 15.19 -13.38 -8.37
CA GLU A 16 14.73 -11.98 -8.46
C GLU A 16 13.24 -11.85 -8.14
N ARG A 17 12.40 -12.77 -8.64
CA ARG A 17 10.97 -12.76 -8.35
C ARG A 17 10.67 -13.07 -6.87
N ASP A 18 11.37 -14.04 -6.29
CA ASP A 18 11.19 -14.37 -4.87
C ASP A 18 11.60 -13.19 -3.98
N ARG A 19 12.71 -12.51 -4.31
CA ARG A 19 13.15 -11.29 -3.63
C ARG A 19 12.14 -10.16 -3.80
N ALA A 20 11.64 -9.92 -5.00
CA ALA A 20 10.63 -8.90 -5.28
C ALA A 20 9.34 -9.14 -4.48
N VAL A 21 8.91 -10.39 -4.30
CA VAL A 21 7.75 -10.72 -3.44
C VAL A 21 8.03 -10.39 -1.98
N VAL A 22 9.22 -10.70 -1.46
CA VAL A 22 9.59 -10.37 -0.06
C VAL A 22 9.65 -8.87 0.17
N GLU A 23 10.27 -8.13 -0.76
CA GLU A 23 10.34 -6.65 -0.72
C GLU A 23 8.94 -6.04 -0.77
N LEU A 24 8.07 -6.55 -1.64
CA LEU A 24 6.70 -6.07 -1.78
C LEU A 24 5.85 -6.33 -0.51
N VAL A 25 5.90 -7.53 0.07
CA VAL A 25 5.24 -7.81 1.36
C VAL A 25 5.84 -6.94 2.46
N GLY A 26 7.16 -6.72 2.44
CA GLY A 26 7.83 -5.84 3.40
C GLY A 26 7.35 -4.40 3.33
N ARG A 27 7.14 -3.87 2.12
CA ARG A 27 6.66 -2.51 1.86
C ARG A 27 5.24 -2.29 2.39
N PHE A 28 4.31 -3.17 2.05
CA PHE A 28 2.91 -3.05 2.49
C PHE A 28 2.64 -3.66 3.87
N ARG A 29 3.65 -4.24 4.53
CA ARG A 29 3.59 -4.99 5.80
C ARG A 29 2.80 -6.30 5.72
N GLN A 30 1.66 -6.30 5.04
CA GLN A 30 0.81 -7.46 4.78
C GLN A 30 0.26 -7.42 3.36
N LEU A 31 0.14 -8.59 2.71
CA LEU A 31 -0.48 -8.73 1.39
C LEU A 31 -1.27 -10.04 1.27
N THR A 32 -2.35 -10.02 0.50
CA THR A 32 -3.09 -11.25 0.16
C THR A 32 -2.43 -12.01 -0.99
N THR A 33 -2.78 -13.30 -1.17
CA THR A 33 -2.42 -14.06 -2.37
C THR A 33 -2.82 -13.33 -3.66
N LYS A 34 -4.00 -12.68 -3.68
CA LYS A 34 -4.51 -11.99 -4.87
C LYS A 34 -3.64 -10.78 -5.22
N GLN A 35 -3.28 -9.97 -4.22
CA GLN A 35 -2.43 -8.79 -4.42
C GLN A 35 -1.03 -9.18 -4.91
N VAL A 36 -0.40 -10.20 -4.30
CA VAL A 36 0.91 -10.70 -4.77
C VAL A 36 0.84 -11.19 -6.21
N ARG A 37 -0.25 -11.88 -6.59
CA ARG A 37 -0.46 -12.32 -7.96
C ARG A 37 -0.59 -11.15 -8.93
N ALA A 38 -1.45 -10.19 -8.61
CA ALA A 38 -1.68 -9.01 -9.45
C ALA A 38 -0.40 -8.19 -9.66
N LEU A 39 0.51 -8.17 -8.69
CA LEU A 39 1.72 -7.34 -8.75
C LEU A 39 2.96 -8.04 -9.31
N ASN A 40 3.17 -9.33 -9.02
CA ASN A 40 4.40 -10.04 -9.43
C ASN A 40 4.16 -11.15 -10.47
N PHE A 41 2.91 -11.50 -10.74
CA PHE A 41 2.55 -12.64 -11.60
C PHE A 41 1.42 -12.30 -12.59
N ALA A 42 1.15 -11.00 -12.85
CA ALA A 42 0.04 -10.54 -13.70
C ALA A 42 0.01 -11.19 -15.10
N ASN A 43 1.19 -11.41 -15.67
CA ASN A 43 1.35 -11.95 -17.03
C ASN A 43 1.16 -13.49 -17.10
N LEU A 44 0.85 -14.15 -15.99
CA LEU A 44 0.70 -15.60 -15.95
C LEU A 44 -0.77 -16.00 -15.83
N ALA A 45 -1.25 -16.79 -16.79
CA ALA A 45 -2.60 -17.33 -16.76
C ALA A 45 -2.81 -18.34 -15.61
N SER A 46 -1.76 -19.05 -15.20
CA SER A 46 -1.85 -20.06 -14.15
C SER A 46 -1.61 -19.44 -12.76
N PRO A 47 -2.46 -19.77 -11.76
CA PRO A 47 -2.24 -19.39 -10.35
C PRO A 47 -1.03 -20.07 -9.70
N THR A 48 -0.65 -21.23 -10.24
CA THR A 48 0.29 -22.18 -9.63
C THR A 48 1.68 -21.61 -9.33
N PRO A 49 2.31 -20.80 -10.20
CA PRO A 49 3.63 -20.23 -9.92
C PRO A 49 3.65 -19.34 -8.67
N ALA A 50 2.62 -18.50 -8.49
CA ALA A 50 2.50 -17.65 -7.32
C ALA A 50 2.32 -18.49 -6.04
N ASP A 51 1.48 -19.53 -6.08
CA ASP A 51 1.27 -20.42 -4.93
C ASP A 51 2.55 -21.17 -4.54
N ARG A 52 3.32 -21.65 -5.52
CA ARG A 52 4.61 -22.30 -5.27
C ARG A 52 5.62 -21.32 -4.67
N THR A 53 5.72 -20.09 -5.18
CA THR A 53 6.60 -19.06 -4.61
C THR A 53 6.21 -18.73 -3.18
N LEU A 54 4.93 -18.44 -2.92
CA LEU A 54 4.44 -18.13 -1.57
C LEU A 54 4.67 -19.29 -0.59
N LYS A 55 4.40 -20.53 -1.00
CA LYS A 55 4.67 -21.74 -0.21
C LYS A 55 6.16 -21.85 0.14
N ARG A 56 7.04 -21.75 -0.85
CA ARG A 56 8.51 -21.83 -0.66
C ARG A 56 9.03 -20.72 0.25
N LEU A 57 8.58 -19.48 0.07
CA LEU A 57 8.99 -18.34 0.90
C LEU A 57 8.54 -18.50 2.36
N VAL A 58 7.38 -19.12 2.60
CA VAL A 58 6.92 -19.45 3.96
C VAL A 58 7.74 -20.59 4.57
N GLU A 59 8.00 -21.67 3.82
CA GLU A 59 8.82 -22.80 4.28
C GLU A 59 10.23 -22.33 4.68
N ARG A 60 10.83 -21.44 3.89
CA ARG A 60 12.14 -20.82 4.13
C ARG A 60 12.11 -19.63 5.10
N LYS A 61 10.97 -19.34 5.73
CA LYS A 61 10.79 -18.27 6.75
C LYS A 61 11.06 -16.85 6.25
N TYR A 62 11.08 -16.62 4.93
CA TYR A 62 11.10 -15.27 4.38
C TYR A 62 9.75 -14.58 4.56
N LEU A 63 8.67 -15.35 4.44
CA LEU A 63 7.31 -14.92 4.76
C LEU A 63 6.74 -15.74 5.92
N ALA A 64 5.74 -15.18 6.57
CA ALA A 64 4.84 -15.85 7.50
C ALA A 64 3.41 -15.69 6.98
N ARG A 65 2.54 -16.64 7.30
CA ARG A 65 1.15 -16.69 6.84
C ARG A 65 0.21 -16.48 8.03
N LEU A 66 -0.73 -15.56 7.90
CA LEU A 66 -1.83 -15.36 8.83
C LEU A 66 -3.03 -16.23 8.45
N GLU A 67 -3.95 -16.40 9.41
CA GLU A 67 -5.21 -17.11 9.18
C GLU A 67 -6.02 -16.48 8.04
N ARG A 68 -6.89 -17.30 7.44
CA ARG A 68 -7.55 -16.95 6.18
C ARG A 68 -8.59 -15.85 6.42
N LEU A 69 -8.60 -14.85 5.55
CA LEU A 69 -9.74 -13.94 5.43
C LEU A 69 -10.94 -14.73 4.89
N LEU A 70 -12.04 -14.74 5.64
CA LEU A 70 -13.32 -15.23 5.13
C LEU A 70 -13.77 -14.31 3.99
N GLY A 71 -13.96 -14.87 2.80
CA GLY A 71 -14.42 -14.10 1.65
C GLY A 71 -15.80 -13.50 1.95
N GLY A 72 -15.96 -12.19 1.73
CA GLY A 72 -17.27 -11.55 1.74
C GLY A 72 -18.21 -12.15 0.67
N HIS A 73 -19.50 -11.84 0.78
CA HIS A 73 -20.74 -12.34 0.12
C HIS A 73 -20.76 -12.69 -1.39
N ARG A 74 -19.63 -12.92 -2.05
CA ARG A 74 -19.49 -13.44 -3.41
C ARG A 74 -18.41 -14.53 -3.47
N GLY A 75 -18.67 -15.68 -2.85
CA GLY A 75 -18.16 -17.00 -3.24
C GLY A 75 -16.66 -17.21 -3.47
N GLY A 76 -15.78 -16.38 -2.93
CA GLY A 76 -14.33 -16.51 -3.09
C GLY A 76 -13.73 -17.53 -2.12
N SER A 77 -12.82 -18.37 -2.61
CA SER A 77 -11.99 -19.22 -1.74
C SER A 77 -11.25 -18.36 -0.72
N ALA A 78 -11.28 -18.76 0.56
CA ALA A 78 -10.71 -17.95 1.64
C ALA A 78 -9.22 -17.64 1.37
N GLN A 79 -8.84 -16.37 1.43
CA GLN A 79 -7.53 -15.87 1.03
C GLN A 79 -6.54 -15.89 2.19
N TYR A 80 -5.30 -16.30 1.92
CA TYR A 80 -4.21 -16.15 2.89
C TYR A 80 -3.64 -14.74 2.84
N VAL A 81 -3.24 -14.25 4.01
CA VAL A 81 -2.48 -13.01 4.18
C VAL A 81 -1.05 -13.37 4.55
N TYR A 82 -0.09 -12.70 3.94
CA TYR A 82 1.34 -12.90 4.13
C TYR A 82 1.96 -11.64 4.73
N GLN A 83 2.92 -11.85 5.62
CA GLN A 83 3.76 -10.82 6.21
C GLN A 83 5.21 -11.30 6.25
N LEU A 84 6.15 -10.44 6.64
CA LEU A 84 7.54 -10.87 6.77
C LEU A 84 7.68 -11.99 7.80
N GLY A 85 8.43 -13.03 7.42
CA GLY A 85 8.97 -14.03 8.33
C GLY A 85 10.33 -13.57 8.87
N ARG A 86 10.90 -14.35 9.80
CA ARG A 86 12.18 -14.02 10.45
C ARG A 86 13.34 -13.84 9.46
N ALA A 87 13.40 -14.63 8.39
CA ALA A 87 14.46 -14.50 7.38
C ALA A 87 14.24 -13.26 6.50
N GLY A 88 12.99 -12.93 6.16
CA GLY A 88 12.64 -11.73 5.39
C GLY A 88 12.89 -10.45 6.17
N TRP A 89 12.63 -10.47 7.49
CA TRP A 89 12.97 -9.38 8.41
C TRP A 89 14.46 -9.04 8.36
N LYS A 90 15.32 -10.08 8.39
CA LYS A 90 16.78 -9.92 8.25
C LYS A 90 17.19 -9.48 6.86
N LEU A 91 16.62 -10.07 5.81
CA LEU A 91 16.92 -9.75 4.41
C LEU A 91 16.68 -8.26 4.12
N LEU A 92 15.60 -7.70 4.65
CA LEU A 92 15.22 -6.30 4.46
C LEU A 92 15.80 -5.36 5.52
N TYR A 93 16.78 -5.82 6.31
CA TYR A 93 17.45 -5.04 7.36
C TYR A 93 16.48 -4.33 8.31
N ARG A 94 15.34 -4.96 8.64
CA ARG A 94 14.35 -4.36 9.53
C ARG A 94 14.94 -4.23 10.94
N PRO A 95 14.79 -3.05 11.58
CA PRO A 95 15.40 -2.79 12.87
C PRO A 95 14.79 -3.67 13.98
N GLY A 96 15.59 -3.93 15.02
CA GLY A 96 15.15 -4.65 16.22
C GLY A 96 14.90 -6.15 16.02
N ALA A 97 14.42 -6.79 17.08
CA ALA A 97 14.08 -8.21 17.06
C ALA A 97 12.86 -8.46 16.16
N TYR A 98 12.86 -9.60 15.47
CA TYR A 98 11.72 -10.04 14.68
C TYR A 98 10.46 -10.13 15.55
N TRP A 99 9.43 -9.40 15.12
CA TRP A 99 8.07 -9.51 15.64
C TRP A 99 7.11 -9.46 14.47
N ALA A 100 5.92 -10.05 14.62
CA ALA A 100 4.90 -9.97 13.59
C ALA A 100 3.50 -10.02 14.22
N PRO A 101 2.56 -9.16 13.79
CA PRO A 101 1.21 -9.13 14.32
C PRO A 101 0.48 -10.44 13.99
N ARG A 102 -0.46 -10.84 14.85
CA ARG A 102 -1.32 -12.01 14.60
C ARG A 102 -2.62 -11.65 13.87
N ALA A 103 -3.03 -10.39 13.95
CA ALA A 103 -4.22 -9.89 13.30
C ALA A 103 -3.93 -9.43 11.87
N VAL A 104 -4.94 -9.55 11.00
CA VAL A 104 -4.91 -8.94 9.67
C VAL A 104 -5.09 -7.44 9.80
N ASN A 105 -4.15 -6.69 9.23
CA ASN A 105 -4.24 -5.25 9.07
C ASN A 105 -5.00 -4.94 7.77
N LEU A 106 -6.31 -4.84 7.89
CA LEU A 106 -7.19 -4.56 6.76
C LEU A 106 -6.93 -3.17 6.13
N HIS A 107 -6.35 -2.22 6.87
CA HIS A 107 -5.95 -0.91 6.35
C HIS A 107 -4.76 -1.02 5.40
N ALA A 108 -3.71 -1.73 5.83
CA ALA A 108 -2.55 -2.00 4.97
C ALA A 108 -2.95 -2.75 3.68
N LEU A 109 -3.90 -3.68 3.77
CA LEU A 109 -4.45 -4.34 2.59
C LEU A 109 -5.22 -3.38 1.68
N ALA A 110 -5.97 -2.42 2.21
CA ALA A 110 -6.66 -1.41 1.41
C ALA A 110 -5.67 -0.48 0.67
N VAL A 111 -4.59 -0.05 1.33
CA VAL A 111 -3.51 0.73 0.68
C VAL A 111 -2.83 -0.09 -0.43
N ALA A 112 -2.64 -1.38 -0.22
CA ALA A 112 -2.13 -2.28 -1.25
C ALA A 112 -3.10 -2.45 -2.44
N ASP A 113 -4.41 -2.46 -2.21
CA ASP A 113 -5.40 -2.49 -3.29
C ASP A 113 -5.33 -1.23 -4.16
N CYS A 114 -5.03 -0.05 -3.60
CA CYS A 114 -4.75 1.15 -4.39
C CYS A 114 -3.53 0.96 -5.30
N PHE A 115 -2.43 0.41 -4.79
CA PHE A 115 -1.26 0.15 -5.62
C PHE A 115 -1.52 -0.89 -6.71
N VAL A 116 -2.30 -1.93 -6.42
CA VAL A 116 -2.78 -2.90 -7.43
C VAL A 116 -3.57 -2.17 -8.52
N ALA A 117 -4.55 -1.34 -8.16
CA ALA A 117 -5.39 -0.64 -9.12
C ALA A 117 -4.58 0.30 -10.03
N LEU A 118 -3.57 1.00 -9.48
CA LEU A 118 -2.62 1.79 -10.27
C LEU A 118 -1.80 0.93 -11.24
N LYS A 119 -1.28 -0.22 -10.80
CA LYS A 119 -0.49 -1.11 -11.66
C LYS A 119 -1.35 -1.81 -12.72
N GLU A 120 -2.61 -2.09 -12.44
CA GLU A 120 -3.55 -2.58 -13.46
C GLU A 120 -3.85 -1.49 -14.51
N ALA A 121 -4.00 -0.23 -14.11
CA ALA A 121 -4.16 0.89 -15.05
C ALA A 121 -2.90 1.14 -15.89
N GLU A 122 -1.72 1.01 -15.29
CA GLU A 122 -0.43 1.06 -15.99
C GLU A 122 -0.32 -0.05 -17.05
N GLN A 123 -0.76 -1.27 -16.75
CA GLN A 123 -0.81 -2.37 -17.72
C GLN A 123 -1.76 -2.10 -18.89
N ARG A 124 -2.80 -1.30 -18.68
CA ARG A 124 -3.73 -0.84 -19.74
C ARG A 124 -3.22 0.41 -20.49
N ALA A 125 -2.02 0.89 -20.17
CA ALA A 125 -1.44 2.11 -20.71
C ALA A 125 -2.29 3.38 -20.47
N GLU A 126 -3.09 3.39 -19.40
CA GLU A 126 -3.90 4.56 -18.99
C GLU A 126 -3.06 5.60 -18.24
N LEU A 127 -1.99 5.15 -17.58
CA LEU A 127 -1.06 5.96 -16.80
C LEU A 127 0.31 5.29 -16.69
N GLU A 128 1.28 5.99 -16.13
CA GLU A 128 2.58 5.45 -15.72
C GLU A 128 2.83 5.80 -14.25
N VAL A 129 3.11 4.81 -13.39
CA VAL A 129 3.44 5.05 -11.98
C VAL A 129 4.93 5.32 -11.85
N ILE A 130 5.30 6.57 -11.58
CA ILE A 130 6.69 7.00 -11.38
C ILE A 130 7.18 6.59 -9.99
N SER A 131 6.38 6.85 -8.97
CA SER A 131 6.71 6.51 -7.58
C SER A 131 5.47 6.22 -6.77
N PHE A 132 5.60 5.33 -5.79
CA PHE A 132 4.58 5.11 -4.77
C PHE A 132 5.29 4.81 -3.46
N ILE A 133 5.12 5.64 -2.43
CA ILE A 133 5.82 5.51 -1.16
C ILE A 133 4.76 5.32 -0.08
N THR A 134 4.85 4.25 0.70
CA THR A 134 3.89 3.94 1.78
C THR A 134 4.34 4.51 3.12
N GLU A 135 3.42 4.62 4.08
CA GLU A 135 3.80 4.96 5.45
C GLU A 135 4.76 3.92 6.09
N PRO A 136 5.73 4.36 6.91
CA PRO A 136 5.94 5.73 7.37
C PRO A 136 6.85 6.57 6.46
N ASP A 137 7.34 6.00 5.36
CA ASP A 137 8.41 6.60 4.55
C ASP A 137 7.93 7.83 3.75
N CYS A 138 6.61 7.95 3.54
CA CYS A 138 5.99 9.13 2.92
C CYS A 138 5.61 10.24 3.92
N HIS A 139 5.83 10.06 5.22
CA HIS A 139 5.54 11.09 6.22
C HIS A 139 6.44 12.32 6.03
N GLN A 140 5.88 13.50 6.26
CA GLN A 140 6.58 14.78 6.11
C GLN A 140 6.38 15.66 7.33
N ILE A 141 7.33 16.58 7.55
CA ILE A 141 7.17 17.68 8.50
C ILE A 141 7.28 18.99 7.72
N VAL A 142 6.19 19.75 7.67
CA VAL A 142 6.10 21.02 6.94
C VAL A 142 5.73 22.10 7.95
N SER A 143 6.60 23.07 8.17
CA SER A 143 6.39 24.14 9.17
C SER A 143 5.96 23.61 10.55
N GLN A 144 6.68 22.60 11.06
CA GLN A 144 6.39 21.89 12.33
C GLN A 144 5.08 21.07 12.34
N VAL A 145 4.29 21.07 11.26
CA VAL A 145 3.12 20.22 11.10
C VAL A 145 3.54 18.86 10.57
N ARG A 146 3.21 17.80 11.30
CA ARG A 146 3.45 16.42 10.86
C ARG A 146 2.31 15.94 9.97
N LEU A 147 2.64 15.62 8.72
CA LEU A 147 1.75 14.97 7.76
C LEU A 147 2.01 13.47 7.77
N THR A 148 0.95 12.68 7.90
CA THR A 148 1.01 11.21 7.97
C THR A 148 0.08 10.56 6.94
N PRO A 149 0.32 10.79 5.64
CA PRO A 149 -0.43 10.13 4.57
C PRO A 149 -0.19 8.62 4.60
N ASP A 150 -1.18 7.85 4.14
CA ASP A 150 -1.04 6.40 3.97
C ASP A 150 -0.07 6.06 2.83
N ALA A 151 -0.08 6.89 1.77
CA ALA A 151 0.88 6.81 0.69
C ALA A 151 1.13 8.16 0.02
N TYR A 152 2.24 8.28 -0.67
CA TYR A 152 2.55 9.32 -1.65
C TYR A 152 2.67 8.67 -3.02
N VAL A 153 2.11 9.29 -4.05
CA VAL A 153 2.15 8.79 -5.42
C VAL A 153 2.59 9.90 -6.38
N GLU A 154 3.49 9.54 -7.29
CA GLU A 154 3.79 10.30 -8.50
C GLU A 154 3.47 9.43 -9.70
N LEU A 155 2.78 10.00 -10.68
CA LEU A 155 2.41 9.31 -11.91
C LEU A 155 2.31 10.28 -13.08
N THR A 156 2.33 9.73 -14.29
CA THR A 156 1.99 10.44 -15.52
C THR A 156 0.65 9.93 -16.01
N ALA A 157 -0.31 10.82 -16.27
CA ALA A 157 -1.57 10.51 -16.93
C ALA A 157 -1.88 11.59 -17.97
N HIS A 158 -2.33 11.21 -19.16
CA HIS A 158 -2.63 12.16 -20.25
C HIS A 158 -1.49 13.16 -20.56
N GLY A 159 -0.23 12.74 -20.41
CA GLY A 159 0.95 13.58 -20.63
C GLY A 159 1.26 14.58 -19.52
N GLN A 160 0.53 14.54 -18.40
CA GLN A 160 0.75 15.41 -17.24
C GLN A 160 1.30 14.61 -16.06
N LYS A 161 2.28 15.20 -15.36
CA LYS A 161 2.76 14.65 -14.09
C LYS A 161 1.79 15.07 -12.99
N LEU A 162 1.27 14.07 -12.26
CA LEU A 162 0.39 14.26 -11.11
C LEU A 162 1.08 13.74 -9.86
N THR A 163 0.98 14.52 -8.80
CA THR A 163 1.55 14.21 -7.50
C THR A 163 0.46 14.30 -6.45
N SER A 164 0.31 13.25 -5.64
CA SER A 164 -0.72 13.21 -4.60
C SER A 164 -0.28 12.46 -3.36
N TRP A 165 -0.75 12.91 -2.21
CA TRP A 165 -0.86 12.08 -1.01
C TRP A 165 -2.20 11.34 -1.03
N LEU A 166 -2.19 10.08 -0.61
CA LEU A 166 -3.36 9.24 -0.49
C LEU A 166 -3.75 9.08 0.98
N GLU A 167 -5.04 9.21 1.25
CA GLU A 167 -5.70 8.92 2.52
C GLU A 167 -6.77 7.84 2.27
N VAL A 168 -6.52 6.61 2.68
CA VAL A 168 -7.36 5.44 2.38
C VAL A 168 -8.32 5.18 3.53
N ASP A 169 -9.50 5.79 3.49
CA ASP A 169 -10.50 5.59 4.54
C ASP A 169 -11.34 4.33 4.27
N ARG A 170 -11.36 3.41 5.23
CA ARG A 170 -12.18 2.18 5.17
C ARG A 170 -13.64 2.39 5.58
N GLY A 171 -14.05 3.62 5.86
CA GLY A 171 -15.37 3.99 6.34
C GLY A 171 -15.57 3.79 7.84
N THR A 172 -14.49 3.46 8.56
CA THR A 172 -14.50 3.25 10.02
C THR A 172 -14.06 4.49 10.79
N GLU A 173 -13.40 5.45 10.14
CA GLU A 173 -12.98 6.69 10.78
C GLU A 173 -14.20 7.60 11.04
N HIS A 174 -14.19 8.34 12.15
CA HIS A 174 -15.18 9.39 12.36
C HIS A 174 -14.88 10.59 11.46
N LEU A 175 -15.90 11.32 11.01
CA LEU A 175 -15.71 12.48 10.12
C LEU A 175 -14.84 13.59 10.75
N GLY A 176 -14.83 13.71 12.09
CA GLY A 176 -13.93 14.63 12.79
C GLY A 176 -12.44 14.32 12.54
N VAL A 177 -12.07 13.04 12.38
CA VAL A 177 -10.69 12.65 12.04
C VAL A 177 -10.33 13.09 10.62
N ILE A 178 -11.28 13.01 9.69
CA ILE A 178 -11.10 13.51 8.31
C ILE A 178 -10.93 15.02 8.33
N GLN A 179 -11.73 15.73 9.13
CA GLN A 179 -11.61 17.18 9.30
C GLN A 179 -10.22 17.56 9.86
N GLU A 180 -9.76 16.91 10.93
CA GLU A 180 -8.43 17.13 11.51
C GLU A 180 -7.29 16.84 10.52
N LYS A 181 -7.45 15.86 9.62
CA LYS A 181 -6.51 15.62 8.51
C LYS A 181 -6.51 16.82 7.54
N CYS A 182 -7.69 17.25 7.08
CA CYS A 182 -7.81 18.41 6.20
C CYS A 182 -7.19 19.68 6.80
N GLU A 183 -7.45 19.96 8.07
CA GLU A 183 -6.90 21.11 8.79
C GLU A 183 -5.36 21.07 8.85
N ARG A 184 -4.76 19.90 9.11
CA ARG A 184 -3.29 19.71 9.11
C ARG A 184 -2.68 19.94 7.74
N TYR A 185 -3.25 19.35 6.69
CA TYR A 185 -2.77 19.57 5.31
C TYR A 185 -2.90 21.03 4.91
N TRP A 186 -4.02 21.67 5.25
CA TRP A 186 -4.24 23.08 4.95
C TRP A 186 -3.26 23.99 5.69
N GLN A 187 -2.98 23.73 6.97
CA GLN A 187 -1.98 24.46 7.74
C GLN A 187 -0.58 24.32 7.12
N ALA A 188 -0.20 23.11 6.71
CA ALA A 188 1.07 22.86 6.02
C ALA A 188 1.15 23.60 4.68
N PHE A 189 0.10 23.55 3.86
CA PHE A 189 0.02 24.25 2.59
C PHE A 189 0.15 25.77 2.76
N ARG A 190 -0.62 26.36 3.67
CA ARG A 190 -0.62 27.81 3.94
C ARG A 190 0.70 28.35 4.48
N SER A 191 1.53 27.49 5.07
CA SER A 191 2.84 27.90 5.56
C SER A 191 3.76 28.39 4.42
N GLY A 192 3.51 27.95 3.18
CA GLY A 192 4.39 28.23 2.04
C GLY A 192 5.77 27.56 2.14
N GLN A 193 6.00 26.71 3.14
CA GLN A 193 7.29 26.04 3.38
C GLN A 193 7.38 24.68 2.68
N TRP A 194 6.95 24.65 1.42
CA TRP A 194 7.07 23.47 0.56
C TRP A 194 7.84 23.83 -0.70
N ASP A 195 8.88 23.06 -1.01
CA ASP A 195 9.67 23.27 -2.21
C ASP A 195 8.91 22.73 -3.44
N GLY A 196 8.54 23.62 -4.34
CA GLY A 196 7.83 23.28 -5.58
C GLY A 196 6.31 23.21 -5.41
N VAL A 197 5.65 22.34 -6.18
CA VAL A 197 4.19 22.19 -6.16
C VAL A 197 3.79 21.31 -4.98
N PHE A 198 2.93 21.85 -4.12
CA PHE A 198 2.38 21.09 -3.00
C PHE A 198 1.45 19.98 -3.53
N PRO A 199 1.65 18.70 -3.13
CA PRO A 199 0.82 17.60 -3.59
C PRO A 199 -0.66 17.77 -3.24
N TYR A 200 -1.54 17.36 -4.16
CA TYR A 200 -2.96 17.20 -3.83
C TYR A 200 -3.15 16.09 -2.80
N VAL A 201 -4.26 16.13 -2.06
CA VAL A 201 -4.63 15.08 -1.11
C VAL A 201 -5.88 14.36 -1.64
N LEU A 202 -5.73 13.09 -2.00
CA LEU A 202 -6.79 12.25 -2.51
C LEU A 202 -7.27 11.28 -1.42
N PHE A 203 -8.51 11.45 -1.00
CA PHE A 203 -9.21 10.50 -0.14
C PHE A 203 -9.84 9.38 -0.98
N ILE A 204 -9.56 8.13 -0.61
CA ILE A 204 -10.14 6.94 -1.25
C ILE A 204 -11.05 6.27 -0.24
N VAL A 205 -12.33 6.14 -0.56
CA VAL A 205 -13.38 5.70 0.38
C VAL A 205 -14.14 4.47 -0.13
N PRO A 206 -14.78 3.66 0.73
CA PRO A 206 -15.39 2.40 0.28
C PRO A 206 -16.55 2.57 -0.69
N ASP A 207 -17.35 3.64 -0.55
CA ASP A 207 -18.60 3.80 -1.27
C ASP A 207 -19.03 5.27 -1.44
N GLU A 208 -20.03 5.47 -2.31
CA GLU A 208 -20.57 6.80 -2.63
C GLU A 208 -21.21 7.51 -1.43
N ARG A 209 -21.73 6.78 -0.45
CA ARG A 209 -22.30 7.40 0.77
C ARG A 209 -21.16 8.04 1.57
N ARG A 210 -20.06 7.32 1.75
CA ARG A 210 -18.89 7.84 2.45
C ARG A 210 -18.22 8.97 1.67
N LYS A 211 -18.16 8.87 0.34
CA LYS A 211 -17.65 9.94 -0.54
C LYS A 211 -18.39 11.25 -0.34
N ARG A 212 -19.74 11.21 -0.33
CA ARG A 212 -20.56 12.41 -0.06
C ARG A 212 -20.29 13.00 1.32
N ALA A 213 -20.15 12.16 2.34
CA ALA A 213 -19.88 12.62 3.70
C ALA A 213 -18.50 13.30 3.82
N VAL A 214 -17.46 12.73 3.20
CA VAL A 214 -16.12 13.34 3.15
C VAL A 214 -16.13 14.63 2.33
N HIS A 215 -16.83 14.66 1.20
CA HIS A 215 -16.99 15.88 0.42
C HIS A 215 -17.67 17.01 1.21
N GLN A 216 -18.65 16.70 2.07
CA GLN A 216 -19.26 17.69 2.96
C GLN A 216 -18.26 18.26 3.98
N VAL A 217 -17.28 17.47 4.44
CA VAL A 217 -16.19 17.98 5.30
C VAL A 217 -15.35 19.02 4.55
N PHE A 218 -15.02 18.76 3.28
CA PHE A 218 -14.26 19.73 2.47
C PHE A 218 -15.02 21.06 2.31
N GLN A 219 -16.32 20.99 2.03
CA GLN A 219 -17.19 22.16 1.85
C GLN A 219 -17.45 22.95 3.14
N ALA A 220 -17.30 22.32 4.31
CA ALA A 220 -17.41 23.00 5.60
C ALA A 220 -16.12 23.73 5.99
N GLY A 221 -14.99 23.43 5.35
CA GLY A 221 -13.72 24.12 5.54
C GLY A 221 -13.59 25.41 4.72
N PRO A 222 -12.43 26.09 4.78
CA PRO A 222 -12.14 27.24 3.91
C PRO A 222 -12.21 26.88 2.43
N ALA A 223 -12.74 27.77 1.60
CA ALA A 223 -12.93 27.51 0.16
C ALA A 223 -11.60 27.20 -0.56
N GLU A 224 -10.54 27.93 -0.19
CA GLU A 224 -9.20 27.74 -0.74
C GLU A 224 -8.58 26.41 -0.29
N ALA A 225 -8.99 25.89 0.87
CA ALA A 225 -8.56 24.57 1.33
C ALA A 225 -9.23 23.46 0.50
N ALA A 226 -10.48 23.65 0.06
CA ALA A 226 -11.21 22.63 -0.69
C ALA A 226 -10.52 22.28 -2.02
N GLU A 227 -9.81 23.21 -2.65
CA GLU A 227 -9.05 22.99 -3.88
C GLU A 227 -7.87 22.02 -3.70
N LEU A 228 -7.38 21.84 -2.46
CA LEU A 228 -6.30 20.91 -2.14
C LEU A 228 -6.77 19.44 -2.07
N PHE A 229 -8.08 19.22 -1.87
CA PHE A 229 -8.64 17.91 -1.55
C PHE A 229 -9.51 17.36 -2.68
N SER A 230 -9.39 16.06 -2.91
CA SER A 230 -10.31 15.31 -3.75
C SER A 230 -10.73 14.02 -3.04
N VAL A 231 -11.88 13.46 -3.44
CA VAL A 231 -12.36 12.20 -2.90
C VAL A 231 -12.98 11.35 -4.00
N CYS A 232 -12.63 10.07 -4.04
CA CYS A 232 -13.23 9.08 -4.94
C CYS A 232 -13.54 7.78 -4.20
N SER A 233 -14.50 7.01 -4.70
CA SER A 233 -14.74 5.66 -4.18
C SER A 233 -13.71 4.66 -4.72
N VAL A 234 -13.52 3.54 -4.02
CA VAL A 234 -12.64 2.45 -4.49
C VAL A 234 -13.00 1.98 -5.91
N SER A 235 -14.29 2.01 -6.29
CA SER A 235 -14.74 1.66 -7.64
C SER A 235 -14.39 2.69 -8.72
N GLU A 236 -14.11 3.93 -8.33
CA GLU A 236 -13.70 5.00 -9.24
C GLU A 236 -12.17 5.09 -9.33
N PHE A 237 -11.42 4.53 -8.39
CA PHE A 237 -9.97 4.60 -8.36
C PHE A 237 -9.31 3.53 -9.26
N PRO A 238 -8.28 3.85 -10.05
CA PRO A 238 -7.74 5.19 -10.28
C PRO A 238 -8.52 5.93 -11.38
N LYS A 239 -8.97 7.15 -11.07
CA LYS A 239 -9.42 8.12 -12.07
C LYS A 239 -8.73 9.43 -11.77
N PHE A 240 -7.93 9.87 -12.72
CA PHE A 240 -7.26 11.16 -12.73
C PHE A 240 -8.00 12.00 -13.77
N ASN A 241 -8.93 12.83 -13.31
CA ASN A 241 -9.59 13.82 -14.16
C ASN A 241 -8.80 15.13 -14.12
#